data_AF-A0A7W0ZEF6-F1
#
_entry.id   AF-A0A7W0ZEF6-F1
#
_cell.length_a   1.000
_cell.length_b   1.000
_cell.length_c   1.000
_cell.angle_alpha   90.00
_cell.angle_beta   90.00
_cell.angle_gamma   90.00
#
_symmetry.space_group_name_H-M   'P 1'
#
loop_
_entity.id
_entity.type
_entity.pdbx_description
1 polymer ?
#
loop_
_entity_poly.entity_id
_entity_poly.type
_entity_poly.pdbx_seq_one_letter_code
_entity_poly.pdbx_strand_id
1 'polypeptide(L)'
;MQRRLLNEVRAGVWAAKAVRSARRQLKTGAEINQVRLEAVPKLSSEAEGGVRQITRRLDATCLERAVVLQRWHAAHGRKKALVVGVTPPSSGFRAHAWLEGEDQSERGFVEFLRYDPP
;
A
#
# COMPACT_ATOMS: atom_id res chain seq x y z
N MET A 1 21.55 -0.29 17.24
CA MET A 1 21.01 0.91 16.56
C MET A 1 21.27 0.90 15.04
N GLN A 2 22.51 0.78 14.56
CA GLN A 2 22.85 0.82 13.11
C GLN A 2 22.10 -0.21 12.23
N ARG A 3 21.95 -1.46 12.69
CA ARG A 3 21.26 -2.52 11.90
C ARG A 3 19.78 -2.21 11.63
N ARG A 4 19.10 -1.55 12.56
CA ARG A 4 17.70 -1.13 12.40
C ARG A 4 17.56 -0.04 11.34
N LEU A 5 18.40 0.99 11.43
CA LEU A 5 18.40 2.08 10.44
C LEU A 5 18.72 1.56 9.03
N LEU A 6 19.70 0.65 8.90
CA LEU A 6 20.00 0.00 7.62
C LEU A 6 18.81 -0.80 7.09
N ASN A 7 18.09 -1.53 7.95
CA ASN A 7 16.89 -2.25 7.54
C ASN A 7 15.78 -1.28 7.07
N GLU A 8 15.56 -0.17 7.78
CA GLU A 8 14.58 0.85 7.38
C GLU A 8 14.96 1.51 6.05
N VAL A 9 16.25 1.82 5.83
CA VAL A 9 16.74 2.34 4.54
C VAL A 9 16.51 1.33 3.42
N ARG A 10 16.85 0.06 3.63
CA ARG A 10 16.63 -1.00 2.63
C ARG A 10 15.14 -1.21 2.33
N ALA A 11 14.30 -1.19 3.36
CA ALA A 11 12.85 -1.25 3.21
C ALA A 11 12.32 -0.04 2.41
N GLY A 12 12.85 1.15 2.68
CA GLY A 12 12.56 2.37 1.93
C GLY A 12 12.99 2.29 0.46
N VAL A 13 14.19 1.79 0.17
CA VAL A 13 14.66 1.60 -1.23
C VAL A 13 13.73 0.64 -1.99
N TRP A 14 13.34 -0.48 -1.37
CA TRP A 14 12.36 -1.39 -1.95
C TRP A 14 11.02 -0.69 -2.18
N ALA A 15 10.50 0.05 -1.18
CA ALA A 15 9.25 0.77 -1.29
C ALA A 15 9.27 1.81 -2.43
N ALA A 16 10.40 2.49 -2.64
CA ALA A 16 10.54 3.45 -3.74
C ALA A 16 10.41 2.77 -5.11
N LYS A 17 11.05 1.61 -5.29
CA LYS A 17 10.92 0.82 -6.51
C LYS A 17 9.50 0.29 -6.69
N ALA A 18 8.90 -0.21 -5.61
CA ALA A 18 7.55 -0.74 -5.60
C ALA A 18 6.51 0.33 -5.97
N VAL A 19 6.59 1.53 -5.40
CA VAL A 19 5.71 2.67 -5.73
C VAL A 19 5.85 3.04 -7.21
N ARG A 20 7.08 3.18 -7.73
CA ARG A 20 7.29 3.52 -9.15
C ARG A 20 6.73 2.45 -10.08
N SER A 21 6.90 1.17 -9.72
CA SER A 21 6.35 0.05 -10.49
C SER A 21 4.82 0.04 -10.46
N ALA A 22 4.21 0.15 -9.27
CA ALA A 22 2.77 0.21 -9.10
C ALA A 22 2.16 1.38 -9.88
N ARG A 23 2.73 2.57 -9.72
CA ARG A 23 2.32 3.79 -10.43
C ARG A 23 2.33 3.59 -11.94
N ARG A 24 3.42 3.02 -12.48
CA ARG A 24 3.55 2.75 -13.91
C ARG A 24 2.46 1.78 -14.38
N GLN A 25 2.29 0.65 -13.69
CA GLN A 25 1.33 -0.40 -14.06
C GLN A 25 -0.12 0.12 -14.02
N LEU A 26 -0.49 0.81 -12.93
CA LEU A 26 -1.81 1.41 -12.78
C LEU A 26 -2.07 2.48 -13.84
N LYS A 27 -1.08 3.33 -14.15
CA LYS A 27 -1.19 4.33 -15.21
C LYS A 27 -1.35 3.70 -16.60
N THR A 28 -0.78 2.53 -16.83
CA THR A 28 -0.95 1.77 -18.08
C THR A 28 -2.21 0.90 -18.11
N GLY A 29 -3.06 0.98 -17.09
CA GLY A 29 -4.37 0.31 -17.05
C GLY A 29 -4.37 -1.09 -16.43
N ALA A 30 -3.31 -1.49 -15.72
CA ALA A 30 -3.33 -2.76 -14.98
C ALA A 30 -4.41 -2.72 -13.89
N GLU A 31 -5.16 -3.80 -13.76
CA GLU A 31 -6.07 -3.99 -12.63
C GLU A 31 -5.29 -4.13 -11.31
N ILE A 32 -5.93 -3.79 -10.20
CA ILE A 32 -5.29 -3.77 -8.87
C ILE A 32 -4.71 -5.15 -8.49
N ASN A 33 -5.45 -6.23 -8.73
CA ASN A 33 -5.02 -7.62 -8.49
C ASN A 33 -3.92 -8.11 -9.46
N GLN A 34 -3.70 -7.40 -10.56
CA GLN A 34 -2.67 -7.73 -11.56
C GLN A 34 -1.35 -7.01 -11.27
N VAL A 35 -1.31 -6.04 -10.36
CA VAL A 35 -0.06 -5.32 -10.02
C VAL A 35 0.99 -6.29 -9.46
N ARG A 36 2.11 -6.40 -10.18
CA ARG A 36 3.26 -7.23 -9.79
C ARG A 36 4.38 -6.35 -9.24
N LEU A 37 4.78 -6.60 -7.99
CA LEU A 37 5.89 -5.90 -7.34
C LEU A 37 7.09 -6.84 -7.18
N GLU A 38 8.29 -6.26 -7.12
CA GLU A 38 9.49 -7.01 -6.73
C GLU A 38 9.30 -7.65 -5.36
N ALA A 39 9.89 -8.84 -5.16
CA ALA A 39 9.85 -9.54 -3.89
C ALA A 39 10.36 -8.63 -2.75
N VAL A 40 9.68 -8.68 -1.62
CA VAL A 40 10.10 -7.94 -0.41
C VAL A 40 11.46 -8.49 0.02
N PRO A 41 12.48 -7.64 0.24
CA PRO A 41 13.78 -8.11 0.72
C PRO A 41 13.63 -8.78 2.09
N LYS A 42 14.45 -9.79 2.38
CA LYS A 42 14.49 -10.47 3.69
C LYS A 42 14.90 -9.48 4.80
N LEU A 43 13.92 -8.83 5.41
CA LEU A 43 14.04 -7.81 6.45
C LEU A 43 13.07 -8.13 7.60
N SER A 44 13.29 -7.52 8.76
CA SER A 44 12.32 -7.58 9.86
C SER A 44 11.09 -6.74 9.52
N SER A 45 9.91 -7.18 9.99
CA SER A 45 8.66 -6.43 9.89
C SER A 45 8.75 -5.04 10.57
N GLU A 46 9.64 -4.88 11.55
CA GLU A 46 9.92 -3.61 12.23
C GLU A 46 10.45 -2.52 11.28
N ALA A 47 10.98 -2.89 10.11
CA ALA A 47 11.46 -1.95 9.10
C ALA A 47 10.33 -1.26 8.30
N GLU A 48 9.07 -1.55 8.61
CA GLU A 48 7.87 -0.95 7.98
C GLU A 48 7.89 0.59 8.01
N GLY A 49 8.52 1.19 9.04
CA GLY A 49 8.69 2.63 9.13
C GLY A 49 9.36 3.23 7.88
N GLY A 50 10.36 2.55 7.32
CA GLY A 50 11.02 2.95 6.07
C GLY A 50 10.10 2.89 4.86
N VAL A 51 9.23 1.87 4.78
CA VAL A 51 8.22 1.74 3.72
C VAL A 51 7.24 2.91 3.77
N ARG A 52 6.63 3.15 4.95
CA ARG A 52 5.66 4.22 5.15
C ARG A 52 6.26 5.59 4.85
N GLN A 53 7.47 5.85 5.34
CA GLN A 53 8.17 7.11 5.13
C GLN A 53 8.41 7.36 3.63
N ILE A 54 8.85 6.36 2.88
CA ILE A 54 9.07 6.51 1.43
C ILE A 54 7.78 6.65 0.65
N THR A 55 6.72 5.90 0.97
CA THR A 55 5.42 6.11 0.31
C THR A 55 4.90 7.53 0.50
N ARG A 56 5.13 8.12 1.68
CA ARG A 56 4.79 9.52 1.96
C ARG A 56 5.67 10.50 1.17
N ARG A 57 6.99 10.29 1.14
CA ARG A 57 7.94 11.17 0.43
C ARG A 57 7.75 11.17 -1.09
N LEU A 58 7.21 10.10 -1.66
CA LEU A 58 6.96 9.99 -3.10
C LEU A 58 5.53 10.39 -3.50
N ASP A 59 4.79 10.99 -2.55
CA ASP A 59 3.39 11.37 -2.69
C ASP A 59 2.57 10.24 -3.32
N ALA A 60 2.75 9.02 -2.79
CA ALA A 60 2.02 7.85 -3.29
C ALA A 60 0.52 8.07 -3.07
N THR A 61 -0.28 7.76 -4.09
CA THR A 61 -1.74 7.80 -3.95
C THR A 61 -2.19 6.78 -2.89
N CYS A 62 -3.41 6.93 -2.37
CA CYS A 62 -3.95 5.96 -1.42
C CYS A 62 -3.91 4.52 -1.97
N LEU A 63 -4.20 4.35 -3.26
CA LEU A 63 -4.14 3.05 -3.94
C LEU A 63 -2.71 2.52 -4.06
N GLU A 64 -1.76 3.34 -4.54
CA GLU A 64 -0.34 2.95 -4.64
C GLU A 64 0.21 2.55 -3.27
N ARG A 65 -0.08 3.34 -2.23
CA ARG A 65 0.34 3.07 -0.86
C ARG A 65 -0.25 1.76 -0.34
N ALA A 66 -1.55 1.54 -0.54
CA ALA A 66 -2.23 0.34 -0.08
C ALA A 66 -1.67 -0.92 -0.75
N VAL A 67 -1.44 -0.90 -2.07
CA VAL A 67 -0.82 -2.03 -2.80
C VAL A 67 0.58 -2.36 -2.26
N VAL A 68 1.42 -1.33 -2.05
CA VAL A 68 2.79 -1.51 -1.53
C VAL A 68 2.76 -2.05 -0.10
N LEU A 69 1.92 -1.49 0.77
CA LEU A 69 1.80 -1.96 2.15
C LEU A 69 1.18 -3.37 2.23
N GLN A 70 0.22 -3.71 1.38
CA GLN A 70 -0.35 -5.06 1.31
C GLN A 70 0.74 -6.09 1.03
N ARG A 71 1.59 -5.81 0.04
CA ARG A 71 2.72 -6.67 -0.32
C ARG A 71 3.72 -6.79 0.82
N TRP A 72 4.03 -5.69 1.50
CA TRP A 72 4.89 -5.71 2.69
C TRP A 72 4.30 -6.57 3.80
N HIS A 73 3.02 -6.38 4.13
CA HIS A 73 2.35 -7.15 5.18
C HIS A 73 2.28 -8.64 4.85
N ALA A 74 1.89 -9.00 3.62
CA ALA A 74 1.81 -10.39 3.16
C ALA A 74 3.16 -11.12 3.27
N ALA A 75 4.26 -10.47 2.87
CA ALA A 75 5.61 -11.04 2.99
C ALA A 75 6.05 -11.29 4.45
N HIS A 76 5.39 -10.65 5.42
CA HIS A 76 5.63 -10.83 6.85
C HIS A 76 4.50 -11.63 7.54
N GLY A 77 3.73 -12.41 6.78
CA GLY A 77 2.67 -13.28 7.32
C GLY A 77 1.41 -12.54 7.79
N ARG A 78 1.32 -11.23 7.58
CA ARG A 78 0.16 -10.41 7.94
C ARG A 78 -0.74 -10.27 6.71
N LYS A 79 -1.70 -11.17 6.56
CA LYS A 79 -2.67 -11.15 5.45
C LYS A 79 -3.68 -10.03 5.69
N LYS A 80 -3.57 -8.94 4.94
CA LYS A 80 -4.52 -7.81 4.97
C LYS A 80 -5.14 -7.64 3.60
N ALA A 81 -6.46 -7.61 3.52
CA ALA A 81 -7.12 -7.23 2.28
C ALA A 81 -6.90 -5.75 1.97
N LEU A 82 -6.85 -5.41 0.69
CA LEU A 82 -6.93 -4.05 0.21
C LEU A 82 -8.39 -3.75 -0.10
N VAL A 83 -8.92 -2.70 0.50
CA VAL A 83 -10.29 -2.26 0.31
C VAL A 83 -10.28 -0.95 -0.48
N VAL A 84 -11.14 -0.84 -1.48
CA VAL A 84 -11.45 0.40 -2.18
C VAL A 84 -12.87 0.78 -1.82
N GLY A 85 -13.05 1.99 -1.31
CA GLY A 85 -14.35 2.55 -1.00
C GLY A 85 -14.60 3.86 -1.71
N VAL A 86 -15.88 4.19 -1.82
CA VAL A 86 -16.34 5.43 -2.43
C VAL A 86 -17.32 6.14 -1.49
N THR A 87 -17.37 7.46 -1.59
CA THR A 87 -18.41 8.27 -0.96
C THR A 87 -19.61 8.42 -1.91
N PRO A 88 -20.84 8.58 -1.39
CA PRO A 88 -22.01 8.75 -2.23
C PRO A 88 -21.92 10.06 -3.03
N PRO A 89 -22.39 10.10 -4.30
CA PRO A 89 -22.31 11.29 -5.14
C PRO A 89 -22.94 12.54 -4.53
N SER A 90 -24.01 12.38 -3.74
CA SER A 90 -24.70 13.44 -3.00
C SER A 90 -23.81 14.18 -1.98
N SER A 91 -22.69 13.58 -1.58
CA SER A 91 -21.70 14.14 -0.65
C SER A 91 -20.39 14.56 -1.32
N GLY A 92 -20.34 14.54 -2.66
CA GLY A 92 -19.13 14.73 -3.46
C GLY A 92 -18.37 13.42 -3.61
N PHE A 93 -18.47 12.79 -4.78
CA PHE A 93 -17.81 11.52 -5.07
C PHE A 93 -16.29 11.61 -4.86
N ARG A 94 -15.78 10.74 -3.99
CA ARG A 94 -14.36 10.52 -3.72
C ARG A 94 -14.12 9.03 -3.60
N ALA A 95 -13.01 8.57 -4.16
CA ALA A 95 -12.51 7.21 -3.98
C ALA A 95 -11.35 7.20 -2.98
N HIS A 96 -11.28 6.16 -2.16
CA HIS A 96 -10.18 5.92 -1.23
C HIS A 96 -9.82 4.45 -1.18
N ALA A 97 -8.55 4.16 -0.90
CA ALA A 97 -8.08 2.81 -0.70
C ALA A 97 -7.33 2.69 0.63
N TRP A 98 -7.61 1.64 1.37
CA TRP A 98 -7.02 1.34 2.68
C TRP A 98 -6.78 -0.16 2.84
N LEU A 99 -6.06 -0.55 3.88
CA LEU A 99 -5.91 -1.95 4.25
C LEU A 99 -6.88 -2.32 5.34
N GLU A 100 -7.30 -3.59 5.36
CA GLU A 100 -8.07 -4.16 6.43
C GLU A 100 -7.44 -3.87 7.82
N GLY A 101 -8.28 -3.44 8.74
CA GLY A 101 -7.91 -2.96 10.07
C GLY A 101 -7.48 -1.49 10.13
N GLU A 102 -7.44 -0.75 9.01
CA GLU A 102 -7.39 0.72 9.03
C GLU A 102 -8.83 1.25 9.12
N ASP A 103 -9.18 1.93 10.23
CA ASP A 103 -10.53 2.47 10.43
C ASP A 103 -10.80 3.66 9.48
N GLN A 104 -11.85 3.53 8.67
CA GLN A 104 -12.35 4.57 7.75
C GLN A 104 -13.83 4.88 7.98
N SER A 105 -14.44 4.32 9.04
CA SER A 105 -15.89 4.40 9.30
C SER A 105 -16.39 5.84 9.46
N GLU A 106 -15.59 6.69 10.09
CA GLU A 106 -15.90 8.10 10.31
C GLU A 106 -15.82 8.98 9.04
N ARG A 107 -15.37 8.43 7.91
CA ARG A 107 -15.10 9.21 6.69
C ARG A 107 -16.15 9.05 5.59
N GLY A 108 -17.22 8.30 5.86
CA GLY A 108 -18.36 8.14 4.96
C GLY A 108 -18.08 7.33 3.69
N PHE A 109 -16.99 6.54 3.67
CA PHE A 109 -16.71 5.61 2.58
C PHE A 109 -17.52 4.33 2.75
N VAL A 110 -18.15 3.89 1.67
CA VAL A 110 -18.75 2.55 1.56
C VAL A 110 -17.81 1.68 0.75
N GLU A 111 -17.56 0.46 1.22
CA GLU A 111 -16.76 -0.52 0.49
C GLU A 111 -17.37 -0.79 -0.89
N PHE A 112 -16.54 -0.71 -1.92
CA PHE A 112 -16.92 -0.95 -3.31
C PHE A 112 -16.20 -2.16 -3.88
N LEU A 113 -14.90 -2.30 -3.60
CA LEU A 113 -14.09 -3.44 -4.04
C LEU A 113 -13.18 -3.90 -2.91
N ARG A 114 -12.88 -5.20 -2.91
CA ARG A 114 -11.95 -5.84 -1.99
C ARG A 114 -11.03 -6.79 -2.73
N TYR A 115 -9.75 -6.72 -2.41
CA TYR A 115 -8.70 -7.53 -3.01
C TYR A 115 -7.93 -8.28 -1.92
N ASP A 116 -7.94 -9.61 -2.02
CA ASP A 116 -7.20 -10.46 -1.11
C ASP A 116 -5.68 -10.27 -1.23
N PRO A 117 -4.92 -10.51 -0.14
CA PRO A 117 -3.47 -10.43 -0.19
C PRO A 117 -2.88 -11.50 -1.13
N PRO A 118 -1.77 -11.18 -1.81
CA PRO A 118 -1.10 -12.07 -2.77
C PRO A 118 -0.29 -13.19 -2.11
#